data_AF-A0A923A5V6-F1
#
_entry.id   AF-A0A923A5V6-F1
#
_cell.length_a   1.000
_cell.length_b   1.000
_cell.length_c   1.000
_cell.angle_alpha   90.00
_cell.angle_beta   90.00
_cell.angle_gamma   90.00
#
_symmetry.space_group_name_H-M   'P 1'
#
loop_
_entity.id
_entity.type
_entity.pdbx_description
1 polymer ?
#
loop_
_entity_poly.entity_id
_entity_poly.type
_entity_poly.pdbx_seq_one_letter_code
_entity_poly.pdbx_strand_id
1 'polypeptide(L)'
;MRSYINELFARIEKDTELKNSVKIIGIAAGNNKDDVAFEEKKYDFPIVPDGQYAFHQLVGQPPTPFFIFARPYGNGRLLVLDSFLGRLEDTDKLFAMVKAALKKSLSSSPVKQNKRQNDQVPDELVIPVEDSELEKMISQGLTVNGEHADKIKKINLKELGDVYTGVLKKSKRQLFARVVARKIPCVDCQDVFFIYSFDDMGKFLQFIPISISKLDNEKWDEKDRNKMQNNYKGKSLLTERHFNPKVDAISSATISSQVIYNSMGETELVIRKLMDMGVIKR
;
A
#
# COMPACT_ATOMS: atom_id res chain seq x y z
N MET A 1 15.21 16.74 -19.54
CA MET A 1 16.31 15.94 -18.94
C MET A 1 15.87 14.49 -19.02
N ARG A 2 16.69 13.60 -19.59
CA ARG A 2 16.37 12.16 -19.69
C ARG A 2 16.55 11.55 -18.28
N SER A 3 15.67 10.64 -17.86
CA SER A 3 15.78 10.01 -16.53
C SER A 3 17.08 9.20 -16.41
N TYR A 4 17.71 9.18 -15.23
CA TYR A 4 18.89 8.34 -14.95
C TYR A 4 18.64 6.85 -15.22
N ILE A 5 17.39 6.38 -15.14
CA ILE A 5 17.02 5.00 -15.50
C ILE A 5 16.97 4.80 -17.02
N ASN A 6 16.59 5.80 -17.81
CA ASN A 6 16.69 5.72 -19.26
C ASN A 6 18.16 5.71 -19.71
N GLU A 7 19.04 6.41 -19.00
CA GLU A 7 20.49 6.33 -19.25
C GLU A 7 21.03 4.94 -18.94
N LEU A 8 20.63 4.34 -17.81
CA LEU A 8 20.94 2.95 -17.49
C LEU A 8 20.45 2.00 -18.59
N PHE A 9 19.19 2.14 -19.02
CA PHE A 9 18.59 1.31 -20.06
C PHE A 9 19.37 1.44 -21.38
N ALA A 10 19.67 2.66 -21.82
CA ALA A 10 20.45 2.91 -23.02
C ALA A 10 21.86 2.31 -22.93
N ARG A 11 22.47 2.26 -21.74
CA ARG A 11 23.77 1.64 -21.53
C ARG A 11 23.69 0.12 -21.58
N ILE A 12 22.66 -0.49 -21.00
CA ILE A 12 22.39 -1.93 -21.11
C ILE A 12 22.21 -2.33 -22.58
N GLU A 13 21.46 -1.55 -23.35
CA GLU A 13 21.20 -1.82 -24.77
C GLU A 13 22.43 -1.63 -25.68
N LYS A 14 23.44 -0.88 -25.22
CA LYS A 14 24.73 -0.71 -25.91
C LYS A 14 25.79 -1.73 -25.51
N ASP A 15 25.62 -2.40 -24.37
CA ASP A 15 26.58 -3.38 -23.86
C ASP A 15 26.31 -4.77 -24.47
N THR A 16 27.32 -5.34 -25.11
CA THR A 16 27.20 -6.60 -25.86
C THR A 16 26.92 -7.81 -24.96
N GLU A 17 27.30 -7.77 -23.68
CA GLU A 17 27.01 -8.84 -22.71
C GLU A 17 25.58 -8.73 -22.17
N LEU A 18 25.05 -7.51 -22.03
CA LEU A 18 23.80 -7.24 -21.32
C LEU A 18 22.58 -7.12 -22.22
N LYS A 19 22.70 -6.56 -23.42
CA LYS A 19 21.56 -6.22 -24.31
C LYS A 19 20.51 -7.33 -24.46
N ASN A 20 20.99 -8.57 -24.63
CA ASN A 20 20.13 -9.75 -24.83
C ASN A 20 19.86 -10.54 -23.54
N SER A 21 20.52 -10.18 -22.45
CA SER A 21 20.53 -10.93 -21.18
C SER A 21 19.75 -10.23 -20.07
N VAL A 22 19.62 -8.90 -20.14
CA VAL A 22 19.00 -8.07 -19.10
C VAL A 22 17.86 -7.26 -19.72
N LYS A 23 16.73 -7.21 -19.03
CA LYS A 23 15.58 -6.37 -19.36
C LYS A 23 15.18 -5.54 -18.15
N ILE A 24 14.63 -4.36 -18.40
CA ILE A 24 14.05 -3.48 -17.38
C ILE A 24 12.55 -3.45 -17.57
N ILE A 25 11.81 -3.60 -16.47
CA ILE A 25 10.37 -3.37 -16.39
C ILE A 25 10.15 -2.45 -15.19
N GLY A 26 9.48 -1.32 -15.38
CA GLY A 26 9.05 -0.47 -14.28
C GLY A 26 7.70 -0.93 -13.74
N ILE A 27 7.51 -0.86 -12.42
CA ILE A 27 6.21 -1.09 -11.77
C ILE A 27 5.75 0.24 -11.19
N ALA A 28 4.59 0.73 -11.61
CA ALA A 28 4.04 2.01 -11.18
C ALA A 28 3.05 1.81 -10.02
N ALA A 29 3.59 1.76 -8.80
CA ALA A 29 2.84 1.53 -7.56
C ALA A 29 1.75 2.59 -7.36
N GLY A 30 0.49 2.15 -7.32
CA GLY A 30 -0.69 3.00 -7.19
C GLY A 30 -1.22 3.57 -8.51
N ASN A 31 -0.46 3.50 -9.60
CA ASN A 31 -0.89 4.04 -10.89
C ASN A 31 -1.78 3.05 -11.65
N ASN A 32 -2.86 3.55 -12.23
CA ASN A 32 -3.71 2.77 -13.14
C ASN A 32 -3.17 2.81 -14.59
N LYS A 33 -3.88 2.14 -15.51
CA LYS A 33 -3.48 2.08 -16.93
C LYS A 33 -3.42 3.46 -17.60
N ASP A 34 -4.34 4.37 -17.27
CA ASP A 34 -4.40 5.70 -17.86
C ASP A 34 -3.26 6.58 -17.35
N ASP A 35 -2.93 6.50 -16.06
CA ASP A 35 -1.78 7.18 -15.46
C ASP A 35 -0.48 6.70 -16.13
N VAL A 36 -0.34 5.39 -16.31
CA VAL A 36 0.83 4.78 -16.97
C VAL A 36 0.91 5.20 -18.43
N ALA A 37 -0.20 5.22 -19.18
CA ALA A 37 -0.20 5.63 -20.59
C ALA A 37 0.29 7.08 -20.80
N PHE A 38 0.09 7.95 -19.80
CA PHE A 38 0.65 9.31 -19.81
C PHE A 38 2.15 9.32 -19.51
N GLU A 39 2.62 8.51 -18.56
CA GLU A 39 4.00 8.45 -18.09
C GLU A 39 4.93 7.61 -18.99
N GLU A 40 4.43 6.59 -19.67
CA GLU A 40 5.19 5.67 -20.54
C GLU A 40 6.00 6.42 -21.60
N LYS A 41 5.48 7.57 -22.09
CA LYS A 41 6.19 8.41 -23.08
C LYS A 41 7.52 8.96 -22.57
N LYS A 42 7.78 8.91 -21.26
CA LYS A 42 9.01 9.39 -20.63
C LYS A 42 10.05 8.29 -20.45
N TYR A 43 9.70 7.02 -20.63
CA TYR A 43 10.57 5.88 -20.36
C TYR A 43 10.83 5.06 -21.62
N ASP A 44 12.06 4.61 -21.79
CA ASP A 44 12.48 3.83 -22.97
C ASP A 44 12.22 2.32 -22.79
N PHE A 45 11.54 1.92 -21.72
CA PHE A 45 11.27 0.54 -21.32
C PHE A 45 9.82 0.41 -20.79
N PRO A 46 9.23 -0.79 -20.80
CA PRO A 46 7.84 -0.98 -20.38
C PRO A 46 7.58 -0.61 -18.92
N ILE A 47 6.45 0.04 -18.66
CA ILE A 47 5.95 0.34 -17.32
C ILE A 47 4.64 -0.42 -17.12
N VAL A 48 4.52 -1.18 -16.04
CA VAL A 48 3.32 -1.95 -15.71
C VAL A 48 2.58 -1.23 -14.58
N PRO A 49 1.27 -0.97 -14.70
CA PRO A 49 0.48 -0.37 -13.64
C PRO A 49 0.32 -1.32 -12.46
N ASP A 50 0.40 -0.78 -11.24
CA ASP A 50 0.09 -1.48 -9.99
C ASP A 50 -0.94 -0.67 -9.19
N GLY A 51 -2.08 -0.39 -9.83
CA GLY A 51 -3.10 0.54 -9.32
C GLY A 51 -3.74 0.14 -7.99
N GLN A 52 -3.67 -1.13 -7.61
CA GLN A 52 -4.18 -1.65 -6.34
C GLN A 52 -3.06 -1.98 -5.33
N TYR A 53 -1.82 -1.56 -5.61
CA TYR A 53 -0.65 -1.85 -4.79
C TYR A 53 -0.38 -3.35 -4.56
N ALA A 54 -0.91 -4.23 -5.41
CA ALA A 54 -0.78 -5.67 -5.22
C ALA A 54 0.69 -6.10 -5.26
N PHE A 55 1.45 -5.60 -6.24
CA PHE A 55 2.89 -5.88 -6.32
C PHE A 55 3.64 -5.18 -5.19
N HIS A 56 3.36 -3.90 -4.93
CA HIS A 56 3.97 -3.12 -3.85
C HIS A 56 3.82 -3.78 -2.48
N GLN A 57 2.63 -4.31 -2.17
CA GLN A 57 2.35 -5.05 -0.95
C GLN A 57 3.17 -6.35 -0.87
N LEU A 58 3.24 -7.13 -1.95
CA LEU A 58 3.99 -8.39 -2.01
C LEU A 58 5.50 -8.21 -1.78
N VAL A 59 6.06 -7.05 -2.14
CA VAL A 59 7.49 -6.75 -1.94
C VAL A 59 7.79 -6.01 -0.64
N GLY A 60 6.83 -5.94 0.29
CA GLY A 60 7.02 -5.37 1.62
C GLY A 60 6.80 -3.86 1.71
N GLN A 61 6.10 -3.27 0.74
CA GLN A 61 5.73 -1.86 0.69
C GLN A 61 6.90 -0.86 0.82
N PRO A 62 8.00 -1.02 0.06
CA PRO A 62 9.13 -0.11 0.13
C PRO A 62 8.76 1.29 -0.36
N PRO A 63 9.40 2.35 0.15
CA PRO A 63 9.40 3.66 -0.52
C PRO A 63 9.95 3.54 -1.94
N THR A 64 9.60 4.49 -2.82
CA THR A 64 10.06 4.50 -4.20
C THR A 64 11.19 5.52 -4.41
N PRO A 65 12.19 5.26 -5.29
CA PRO A 65 12.32 4.08 -6.12
C PRO A 65 12.92 2.87 -5.36
N PHE A 66 12.49 1.67 -5.76
CA PHE A 66 12.99 0.40 -5.24
C PHE A 66 13.33 -0.53 -6.42
N PHE A 67 14.51 -1.13 -6.38
CA PHE A 67 15.04 -1.98 -7.45
C PHE A 67 15.14 -3.41 -6.96
N ILE A 68 14.69 -4.34 -7.80
CA ILE A 68 14.85 -5.78 -7.60
C ILE A 68 15.65 -6.32 -8.78
N PHE A 69 16.78 -6.95 -8.49
CA PHE A 69 17.56 -7.67 -9.47
C PHE A 69 17.17 -9.14 -9.38
N ALA A 70 16.52 -9.66 -10.41
CA ALA A 70 16.02 -11.03 -10.40
C ALA A 70 16.36 -11.77 -11.70
N ARG A 71 16.41 -13.09 -11.63
CA ARG A 71 16.59 -13.97 -12.80
C ARG A 71 15.59 -15.12 -12.79
N PRO A 72 15.23 -15.68 -13.97
CA PRO A 72 14.45 -16.91 -14.04
C PRO A 72 15.12 -18.07 -13.27
N TYR A 73 14.33 -18.84 -12.53
CA TYR A 73 14.76 -20.02 -11.75
C TYR A 73 13.95 -21.29 -12.11
N GLY A 74 13.32 -21.29 -13.30
CA GLY A 74 12.45 -22.38 -13.77
C GLY A 74 11.00 -22.28 -13.30
N ASN A 75 10.08 -22.96 -14.00
CA ASN A 75 8.64 -22.99 -13.70
C ASN A 75 8.00 -21.61 -13.50
N GLY A 76 8.42 -20.62 -14.29
CA GLY A 76 7.93 -19.24 -14.19
C GLY A 76 8.37 -18.49 -12.91
N ARG A 77 9.22 -19.08 -12.07
CA ARG A 77 9.71 -18.45 -10.84
C ARG A 77 10.89 -17.54 -11.12
N LEU A 78 10.99 -16.47 -10.34
CA LEU A 78 12.14 -15.57 -10.29
C LEU A 78 12.92 -15.81 -9.00
N LEU A 79 14.26 -15.85 -9.11
CA LEU A 79 15.17 -15.78 -7.97
C LEU A 79 15.63 -14.33 -7.83
N VAL A 80 15.39 -13.74 -6.66
CA VAL A 80 15.93 -12.42 -6.30
C VAL A 80 17.41 -12.56 -5.97
N LEU A 81 18.25 -11.83 -6.70
CA LEU A 81 19.71 -11.83 -6.58
C LEU A 81 20.20 -10.68 -5.70
N ASP A 82 19.52 -9.54 -5.77
CA ASP A 82 19.77 -8.36 -4.95
C ASP A 82 18.58 -7.40 -4.96
N SER A 83 18.61 -6.42 -4.06
CA SER A 83 17.63 -5.33 -4.04
C SER A 83 18.28 -4.03 -3.54
N PHE A 84 17.78 -2.89 -4.04
CA PHE A 84 18.26 -1.56 -3.63
C PHE A 84 17.09 -0.62 -3.39
N LEU A 85 17.12 0.12 -2.28
CA LEU A 85 16.12 1.13 -1.92
C LEU A 85 16.73 2.52 -2.04
N GLY A 86 15.99 3.43 -2.69
CA GLY A 86 16.35 4.83 -2.81
C GLY A 86 16.81 5.22 -4.21
N ARG A 87 17.07 6.52 -4.40
CA ARG A 87 17.59 7.04 -5.67
C ARG A 87 19.07 6.73 -5.78
N LEU A 88 19.47 6.08 -6.87
CA LEU A 88 20.87 5.95 -7.27
C LEU A 88 21.08 6.74 -8.56
N GLU A 89 21.26 8.05 -8.41
CA GLU A 89 21.49 8.96 -9.55
C GLU A 89 22.87 8.73 -10.19
N ASP A 90 23.74 7.98 -9.51
CA ASP A 90 25.01 7.47 -10.06
C ASP A 90 24.74 6.26 -10.97
N THR A 91 24.51 6.55 -12.26
CA THR A 91 24.27 5.55 -13.31
C THR A 91 25.43 4.55 -13.44
N ASP A 92 26.66 4.92 -13.09
CA ASP A 92 27.82 4.00 -13.11
C ASP A 92 27.70 2.94 -12.02
N LYS A 93 27.36 3.33 -10.80
CA LYS A 93 27.11 2.36 -9.71
C LYS A 93 25.95 1.45 -10.04
N LEU A 94 24.84 2.00 -10.54
CA LEU A 94 23.66 1.20 -10.87
C LEU A 94 23.96 0.17 -11.98
N PHE A 95 24.74 0.57 -12.99
CA PHE A 95 25.19 -0.33 -14.05
C PHE A 95 26.16 -1.41 -13.53
N ALA A 96 27.07 -1.05 -12.62
CA ALA A 96 27.95 -2.03 -11.96
C ALA A 96 27.15 -3.06 -11.14
N MET A 97 26.07 -2.63 -10.46
CA MET A 97 25.16 -3.53 -9.74
C MET A 97 24.47 -4.51 -10.69
N VAL A 98 24.01 -4.06 -11.87
CA VAL A 98 23.45 -4.94 -12.91
C VAL A 98 24.47 -6.01 -13.32
N LYS A 99 25.72 -5.61 -13.63
CA LYS A 99 26.79 -6.56 -14.00
C LYS A 99 27.12 -7.54 -12.88
N ALA A 100 27.16 -7.07 -11.64
CA ALA A 100 27.42 -7.91 -10.47
C ALA A 100 26.31 -8.94 -10.26
N ALA A 101 25.04 -8.54 -10.41
CA ALA A 101 23.90 -9.45 -10.31
C ALA A 101 23.97 -10.56 -11.37
N LEU A 102 24.32 -10.24 -12.62
CA LEU A 102 24.45 -11.22 -13.70
C LEU A 102 25.51 -12.29 -13.41
N LYS A 103 26.62 -11.91 -12.76
CA LYS A 103 27.76 -12.81 -12.46
C LYS A 103 27.55 -13.71 -11.24
N LYS A 104 26.52 -13.49 -10.40
CA LYS A 104 26.24 -14.35 -9.22
C LYS A 104 25.87 -15.77 -9.67
N SER A 105 26.69 -16.78 -9.33
CA SER A 105 26.43 -18.19 -9.72
C SER A 105 25.15 -18.76 -9.09
N LEU A 106 24.50 -19.72 -9.76
CA LEU A 106 23.38 -20.51 -9.19
C LEU A 106 23.85 -21.63 -8.25
N SER A 107 25.11 -22.06 -8.40
CA SER A 107 25.69 -23.25 -7.76
C SER A 107 26.20 -23.00 -6.33
N SER A 108 26.26 -21.75 -5.88
CA SER A 108 26.60 -21.41 -4.50
C SER A 108 25.37 -21.49 -3.58
N SER A 109 24.83 -22.70 -3.40
CA SER A 109 23.88 -23.10 -2.33
C SER A 109 22.53 -22.33 -2.28
N PRO A 110 21.47 -22.90 -1.68
CA PRO A 110 20.31 -22.09 -1.31
C PRO A 110 20.87 -20.92 -0.53
N VAL A 111 20.43 -19.69 -0.87
CA VAL A 111 20.66 -18.46 -0.12
C VAL A 111 21.06 -18.83 1.30
N LYS A 112 22.38 -18.86 1.60
CA LYS A 112 22.79 -18.72 2.99
C LYS A 112 22.02 -17.49 3.37
N GLN A 113 21.08 -17.63 4.30
CA GLN A 113 20.56 -16.50 5.02
C GLN A 113 21.82 -15.85 5.57
N ASN A 114 22.43 -14.97 4.79
CA ASN A 114 23.21 -13.90 5.31
C ASN A 114 22.15 -13.26 6.19
N LYS A 115 22.20 -13.58 7.49
CA LYS A 115 21.81 -12.69 8.55
C LYS A 115 22.42 -11.37 8.16
N ARG A 116 21.68 -10.59 7.38
CA ARG A 116 22.04 -9.21 7.13
C ARG A 116 22.00 -8.66 8.55
N GLN A 117 23.13 -8.14 9.01
CA GLN A 117 23.10 -7.26 10.17
C GLN A 117 22.03 -6.20 9.83
N ASN A 118 20.94 -6.18 10.62
CA ASN A 118 19.57 -5.75 10.31
C ASN A 118 18.65 -6.80 9.65
N ASP A 119 18.45 -7.93 10.33
CA ASP A 119 17.16 -8.64 10.37
C ASP A 119 16.12 -7.78 11.14
N GLN A 120 15.99 -6.49 10.79
CA GLN A 120 14.75 -5.80 11.12
C GLN A 120 13.72 -6.40 10.17
N VAL A 121 12.94 -7.35 10.69
CA VAL A 121 11.55 -7.56 10.28
C VAL A 121 11.01 -6.16 9.94
N PRO A 122 10.40 -5.93 8.75
CA PRO A 122 9.91 -4.61 8.40
C PRO A 122 9.14 -4.08 9.60
N ASP A 123 9.61 -2.98 10.21
CA ASP A 123 9.07 -2.51 11.50
C ASP A 123 7.55 -2.57 11.40
N GLU A 124 6.95 -3.44 12.22
CA GLU A 124 5.51 -3.59 12.28
C GLU A 124 4.98 -2.21 12.65
N LEU A 125 4.14 -1.64 11.79
CA LEU A 125 3.69 -0.26 11.98
C LEU A 125 2.91 -0.17 13.29
N VAL A 126 3.44 0.62 14.22
CA VAL A 126 2.81 0.86 15.51
C VAL A 126 1.82 2.02 15.36
N ILE A 127 0.58 1.81 15.81
CA ILE A 127 -0.43 2.86 15.85
C ILE A 127 0.08 4.00 16.76
N PRO A 128 0.19 5.26 16.28
CA PRO A 128 0.87 6.32 17.01
C PRO A 128 -0.04 7.03 18.02
N VAL A 129 -0.85 6.27 18.76
CA VAL A 129 -1.68 6.74 19.88
C VAL A 129 -1.70 5.69 20.98
N GLU A 130 -1.96 6.12 22.22
CA GLU A 130 -2.12 5.22 23.36
C GLU A 130 -3.35 4.32 23.18
N ASP A 131 -3.31 3.10 23.74
CA ASP A 131 -4.41 2.13 23.65
C ASP A 131 -5.75 2.73 24.12
N SER A 132 -5.73 3.52 25.19
CA SER A 132 -6.94 4.16 25.72
C SER A 132 -7.52 5.24 24.79
N GLU A 133 -6.70 5.90 23.98
CA GLU A 133 -7.15 6.83 22.95
C GLU A 133 -7.68 6.06 21.75
N LEU A 134 -6.96 5.02 21.31
CA LEU A 134 -7.39 4.14 20.24
C LEU A 134 -8.76 3.51 20.52
N GLU A 135 -8.99 3.03 21.75
CA GLU A 135 -10.28 2.49 22.19
C GLU A 135 -11.42 3.52 22.09
N LYS A 136 -11.15 4.79 22.44
CA LYS A 136 -12.15 5.88 22.28
C LYS A 136 -12.46 6.11 20.80
N MET A 137 -11.44 6.12 19.94
CA MET A 137 -11.62 6.31 18.49
C MET A 137 -12.38 5.14 17.86
N ILE A 138 -12.12 3.90 18.29
CA ILE A 138 -12.87 2.71 17.84
C ILE A 138 -14.32 2.79 18.30
N SER A 139 -14.55 3.16 19.58
CA SER A 139 -15.90 3.35 20.12
C SER A 139 -16.67 4.43 19.34
N GLN A 140 -16.00 5.55 19.01
CA GLN A 140 -16.56 6.57 18.12
C GLN A 140 -16.92 5.98 16.74
N GLY A 141 -16.03 5.22 16.12
CA GLY A 141 -16.26 4.58 14.81
C GLY A 141 -17.43 3.59 14.83
N LEU A 142 -17.70 2.97 15.97
CA LEU A 142 -18.82 2.06 16.20
C LEU A 142 -20.06 2.76 16.78
N THR A 143 -20.24 4.05 16.46
CA THR A 143 -21.40 4.85 16.87
C THR A 143 -22.19 5.32 15.65
N VAL A 144 -23.50 5.11 15.66
CA VAL A 144 -24.41 5.58 14.59
C VAL A 144 -25.61 6.26 15.22
N ASN A 145 -25.93 7.48 14.79
CA ASN A 145 -27.05 8.27 15.31
C ASN A 145 -27.06 8.42 16.85
N GLY A 146 -25.87 8.53 17.47
CA GLY A 146 -25.71 8.63 18.92
C GLY A 146 -25.90 7.31 19.68
N GLU A 147 -26.10 6.18 19.00
CA GLU A 147 -26.11 4.85 19.61
C GLU A 147 -24.74 4.20 19.46
N HIS A 148 -24.14 3.82 20.59
CA HIS A 148 -22.87 3.08 20.65
C HIS A 148 -23.11 1.58 20.55
N ALA A 149 -22.24 0.88 19.84
CA ALA A 149 -22.24 -0.58 19.82
C ALA A 149 -21.76 -1.16 21.16
N ASP A 150 -22.45 -2.19 21.67
CA ASP A 150 -21.97 -2.96 22.81
C ASP A 150 -21.09 -4.13 22.37
N LYS A 151 -20.47 -4.77 23.38
CA LYS A 151 -19.76 -6.06 23.25
C LYS A 151 -18.70 -6.00 22.16
N ILE A 152 -17.96 -4.88 22.13
CA ILE A 152 -16.91 -4.65 21.16
C ILE A 152 -15.87 -5.77 21.28
N LYS A 153 -15.59 -6.43 20.17
CA LYS A 153 -14.62 -7.52 20.05
C LYS A 153 -13.62 -7.20 18.96
N LYS A 154 -12.33 -7.44 19.25
CA LYS A 154 -11.25 -7.40 18.28
C LYS A 154 -11.16 -8.71 17.51
N ILE A 155 -10.94 -8.62 16.21
CA ILE A 155 -10.73 -9.73 15.27
C ILE A 155 -9.46 -9.39 14.49
N ASN A 156 -8.43 -10.23 14.61
CA ASN A 156 -7.20 -10.08 13.85
C ASN A 156 -7.32 -10.84 12.52
N LEU A 157 -7.20 -10.13 11.39
CA LEU A 157 -7.26 -10.70 10.05
C LEU A 157 -5.88 -10.84 9.39
N LYS A 158 -4.81 -10.97 10.20
CA LYS A 158 -3.41 -11.04 9.75
C LYS A 158 -3.06 -9.85 8.85
N GLU A 159 -2.72 -10.11 7.59
CA GLU A 159 -2.29 -9.12 6.59
C GLU A 159 -3.35 -8.05 6.29
N LEU A 160 -4.64 -8.34 6.54
CA LEU A 160 -5.71 -7.35 6.37
C LEU A 160 -5.88 -6.43 7.59
N GLY A 161 -5.12 -6.64 8.66
CA GLY A 161 -5.15 -5.82 9.88
C GLY A 161 -6.25 -6.21 10.86
N ASP A 162 -6.43 -5.35 11.87
CA ASP A 162 -7.38 -5.56 12.94
C ASP A 162 -8.76 -4.95 12.63
N VAL A 163 -9.81 -5.73 12.88
CA VAL A 163 -11.20 -5.31 12.78
C VAL A 163 -11.88 -5.43 14.14
N TYR A 164 -12.55 -4.38 14.55
CA TYR A 164 -13.37 -4.35 15.76
C TYR A 164 -14.83 -4.42 15.36
N THR A 165 -15.61 -5.25 16.05
CA THR A 165 -17.05 -5.39 15.78
C THR A 165 -17.86 -5.27 17.05
N GLY A 166 -19.05 -4.68 16.94
CA GLY A 166 -20.02 -4.58 18.02
C GLY A 166 -21.44 -4.54 17.47
N VAL A 167 -22.44 -4.62 18.36
CA VAL A 167 -23.86 -4.64 17.97
C VAL A 167 -24.61 -3.48 18.65
N LEU A 168 -25.41 -2.76 17.87
CA LEU A 168 -26.31 -1.73 18.39
C LEU A 168 -27.49 -2.38 19.15
N LYS A 169 -27.81 -1.89 20.36
CA LYS A 169 -28.86 -2.46 21.23
C LYS A 169 -30.25 -2.40 20.59
N LYS A 170 -30.61 -1.26 20.01
CA LYS A 170 -31.95 -0.92 19.49
C LYS A 170 -32.16 -1.55 18.13
N SER A 171 -31.27 -1.26 17.18
CA SER A 171 -31.43 -1.72 15.78
C SER A 171 -30.95 -3.16 15.55
N LYS A 172 -30.22 -3.75 16.51
CA LYS A 172 -29.56 -5.07 16.37
C LYS A 172 -28.57 -5.14 15.21
N ARG A 173 -28.20 -4.00 14.62
CA ARG A 173 -27.24 -3.93 13.52
C ARG A 173 -25.83 -4.17 14.04
N GLN A 174 -25.10 -5.02 13.33
CA GLN A 174 -23.69 -5.25 13.58
C GLN A 174 -22.86 -4.21 12.82
N LEU A 175 -21.92 -3.61 13.53
CA LEU A 175 -20.99 -2.62 13.00
C LEU A 175 -19.58 -3.17 13.04
N PHE A 176 -18.74 -2.64 12.15
CA PHE A 176 -17.33 -2.97 12.03
C PHE A 176 -16.51 -1.69 11.95
N ALA A 177 -15.36 -1.67 12.59
CA ALA A 177 -14.37 -0.61 12.50
C ALA A 177 -13.01 -1.27 12.24
N ARG A 178 -12.39 -0.95 11.10
CA ARG A 178 -11.06 -1.46 10.75
C ARG A 178 -10.02 -0.41 11.12
N VAL A 179 -9.01 -0.82 11.87
CA VAL A 179 -7.83 0.00 12.16
C VAL A 179 -6.80 -0.29 11.07
N VAL A 180 -6.35 0.75 10.38
CA VAL A 180 -5.43 0.65 9.24
C VAL A 180 -4.13 1.35 9.59
N ALA A 181 -3.02 0.64 9.37
CA ALA A 181 -1.66 1.17 9.36
C ALA A 181 -1.02 0.79 8.02
N ARG A 182 -0.59 1.78 7.22
CA ARG A 182 -0.08 1.53 5.87
C ARG A 182 1.13 2.39 5.55
N LYS A 183 2.14 1.77 4.95
CA LYS A 183 3.28 2.49 4.40
C LYS A 183 2.90 3.24 3.14
N ILE A 184 3.47 4.42 2.94
CA ILE A 184 3.30 5.19 1.71
C ILE A 184 4.49 4.93 0.76
N PRO A 185 4.26 4.73 -0.55
CA PRO A 185 5.32 4.57 -1.57
C PRO A 185 6.06 5.90 -1.90
N CYS A 186 6.28 6.75 -0.92
CA CYS A 186 6.86 8.09 -1.04
C CYS A 186 7.90 8.29 0.06
N VAL A 187 9.11 8.69 -0.32
CA VAL A 187 10.25 8.81 0.60
C VAL A 187 10.07 9.94 1.60
N ASP A 188 9.43 11.03 1.17
CA ASP A 188 9.25 12.24 1.97
C ASP A 188 7.87 12.32 2.62
N CYS A 189 7.09 11.23 2.56
CA CYS A 189 5.74 11.16 3.13
C CYS A 189 5.75 10.31 4.40
N GLN A 190 4.85 10.63 5.33
CA GLN A 190 4.64 9.82 6.54
C GLN A 190 3.65 8.68 6.27
N ASP A 191 3.79 7.57 6.99
CA ASP A 191 2.82 6.47 6.96
C ASP A 191 1.42 6.94 7.39
N VAL A 192 0.38 6.26 6.89
CA VAL A 192 -1.01 6.60 7.24
C VAL A 192 -1.58 5.68 8.29
N PHE A 193 -2.24 6.28 9.28
CA PHE A 193 -2.95 5.60 10.34
C PHE A 193 -4.36 6.15 10.45
N PHE A 194 -5.36 5.30 10.31
CA PHE A 194 -6.76 5.72 10.36
C PHE A 194 -7.69 4.56 10.68
N ILE A 195 -8.93 4.92 11.05
CA ILE A 195 -10.04 4.00 11.23
C ILE A 195 -11.09 4.35 10.19
N TYR A 196 -11.70 3.32 9.62
CA TYR A 196 -12.99 3.49 8.96
C TYR A 196 -13.97 2.44 9.45
N SER A 197 -15.24 2.79 9.47
CA SER A 197 -16.32 1.91 9.90
C SER A 197 -17.35 1.65 8.82
N PHE A 198 -17.95 0.47 8.88
CA PHE A 198 -18.93 -0.04 7.93
C PHE A 198 -19.91 -1.01 8.61
N ASP A 199 -21.06 -1.26 7.98
CA ASP A 199 -22.01 -2.28 8.44
C ASP A 199 -21.79 -3.66 7.77
N ASP A 200 -22.58 -4.66 8.15
CA ASP A 200 -22.55 -6.02 7.58
C ASP A 200 -22.84 -6.10 6.07
N MET A 201 -23.42 -5.05 5.49
CA MET A 201 -23.60 -4.89 4.04
C MET A 201 -22.42 -4.21 3.36
N GLY A 202 -21.40 -3.78 4.11
CA GLY A 202 -20.25 -3.03 3.61
C GLY A 202 -20.55 -1.56 3.32
N LYS A 203 -21.64 -1.01 3.86
CA LYS A 203 -21.95 0.41 3.72
C LYS A 203 -21.06 1.23 4.64
N PHE A 204 -20.38 2.22 4.07
CA PHE A 204 -19.51 3.13 4.82
C PHE A 204 -20.29 3.96 5.85
N LEU A 205 -19.70 4.13 7.03
CA LEU A 205 -20.29 4.88 8.15
C LEU A 205 -19.41 6.08 8.52
N GLN A 206 -18.14 5.84 8.89
CA GLN A 206 -17.26 6.90 9.38
C GLN A 206 -15.81 6.70 8.94
N PHE A 207 -15.09 7.80 8.81
CA PHE A 207 -13.64 7.90 8.66
C PHE A 207 -13.08 8.73 9.83
N ILE A 208 -12.11 8.18 10.54
CA ILE A 208 -11.47 8.80 11.69
C ILE A 208 -9.95 8.73 11.47
N PRO A 209 -9.28 9.85 11.15
CA PRO A 209 -7.82 9.85 11.05
C PRO A 209 -7.19 9.68 12.43
N ILE A 210 -6.15 8.86 12.52
CA ILE A 210 -5.30 8.74 13.71
C ILE A 210 -4.07 9.63 13.52
N SER A 211 -3.29 9.36 12.48
CA SER A 211 -2.15 10.17 12.09
C SER A 211 -2.02 10.15 10.58
N ILE A 212 -2.31 11.31 9.97
CA ILE A 212 -2.22 11.52 8.52
C ILE A 212 -1.75 12.95 8.30
N SER A 213 -0.73 13.10 7.46
CA SER A 213 -0.17 14.39 7.08
C SER A 213 -0.34 14.67 5.58
N LYS A 214 -0.25 15.96 5.26
CA LYS A 214 -0.08 16.53 3.92
C LYS A 214 1.42 16.79 3.70
N LEU A 215 1.74 17.38 2.54
CA LEU A 215 3.05 17.96 2.27
C LEU A 215 3.50 18.85 3.45
N ASP A 216 4.80 18.89 3.70
CA ASP A 216 5.43 19.65 4.80
C ASP A 216 4.97 19.20 6.20
N ASN A 217 4.52 17.95 6.34
CA ASN A 217 4.06 17.34 7.58
C ASN A 217 2.84 18.05 8.22
N GLU A 218 2.08 18.83 7.45
CA GLU A 218 0.88 19.49 7.94
C GLU A 218 -0.20 18.43 8.24
N LYS A 219 -0.74 18.43 9.47
CA LYS A 219 -1.83 17.50 9.84
C LYS A 219 -3.10 17.78 9.06
N TRP A 220 -3.89 16.74 8.79
CA TRP A 220 -5.21 16.92 8.19
C TRP A 220 -6.15 17.73 9.08
N ASP A 221 -6.75 18.78 8.52
CA ASP A 221 -7.69 19.64 9.22
C ASP A 221 -9.13 19.09 9.14
N GLU A 222 -10.10 19.87 9.65
CA GLU A 222 -11.51 19.47 9.60
C GLU A 222 -12.07 19.39 8.17
N LYS A 223 -11.63 20.27 7.28
CA LYS A 223 -12.06 20.27 5.88
C LYS A 223 -11.55 19.02 5.16
N ASP A 224 -10.31 18.64 5.42
CA ASP A 224 -9.68 17.43 4.89
C ASP A 224 -10.46 16.18 5.33
N ARG A 225 -10.77 16.07 6.63
CA ARG A 225 -11.60 15.00 7.20
C ARG A 225 -12.99 14.96 6.59
N ASN A 226 -13.66 16.10 6.52
CA ASN A 226 -15.02 16.20 5.98
C ASN A 226 -15.06 15.84 4.50
N LYS A 227 -14.04 16.22 3.71
CA LYS A 227 -13.93 15.81 2.32
C LYS A 227 -13.80 14.29 2.20
N MET A 228 -12.89 13.67 2.95
CA MET A 228 -12.72 12.21 2.93
C MET A 228 -14.00 11.47 3.38
N GLN A 229 -14.65 11.93 4.45
CA GLN A 229 -15.94 11.40 4.89
C GLN A 229 -17.02 11.50 3.80
N ASN A 230 -17.15 12.65 3.14
CA ASN A 230 -18.15 12.90 2.11
C ASN A 230 -17.89 12.12 0.82
N ASN A 231 -16.62 11.81 0.52
CA ASN A 231 -16.25 10.96 -0.61
C ASN A 231 -16.88 9.56 -0.54
N TYR A 232 -17.22 9.08 0.67
CA TYR A 232 -17.79 7.75 0.92
C TYR A 232 -19.18 7.75 1.56
N LYS A 233 -19.66 8.91 2.05
CA LYS A 233 -20.96 9.01 2.73
C LYS A 233 -22.09 8.36 1.93
N GLY A 234 -22.72 7.36 2.52
CA GLY A 234 -23.85 6.63 1.93
C GLY A 234 -23.48 5.61 0.84
N LYS A 235 -22.20 5.48 0.50
CA LYS A 235 -21.70 4.55 -0.54
C LYS A 235 -21.37 3.18 0.06
N SER A 236 -21.43 2.16 -0.78
CA SER A 236 -20.90 0.83 -0.44
C SER A 236 -19.39 0.81 -0.67
N LEU A 237 -18.65 0.18 0.25
CA LEU A 237 -17.23 -0.13 0.11
C LEU A 237 -16.99 -1.42 -0.69
N LEU A 238 -18.06 -2.12 -1.08
CA LEU A 238 -18.00 -3.32 -1.92
C LEU A 238 -18.02 -3.01 -3.42
N THR A 239 -18.25 -1.75 -3.79
CA THR A 239 -18.20 -1.32 -5.19
C THR A 239 -16.76 -0.93 -5.51
N GLU A 240 -16.18 -1.54 -6.55
CA GLU A 240 -14.87 -1.14 -7.04
C GLU A 240 -14.89 0.33 -7.47
N ARG A 241 -13.91 1.10 -6.98
CA ARG A 241 -13.77 2.53 -7.29
C ARG A 241 -12.34 2.82 -7.66
N HIS A 242 -12.16 3.46 -8.82
CA HIS A 242 -10.87 4.01 -9.21
C HIS A 242 -10.69 5.37 -8.55
N PHE A 243 -9.52 5.57 -7.94
CA PHE A 243 -9.12 6.85 -7.38
C PHE A 243 -8.89 7.87 -8.51
N ASN A 244 -9.58 9.00 -8.45
CA ASN A 244 -9.37 10.13 -9.34
C ASN A 244 -8.70 11.28 -8.58
N PRO A 245 -7.42 11.58 -8.84
CA PRO A 245 -6.69 12.60 -8.07
C PRO A 245 -7.28 14.01 -8.20
N LYS A 246 -8.07 14.31 -9.24
CA LYS A 246 -8.70 15.63 -9.40
C LYS A 246 -9.92 15.84 -8.51
N VAL A 247 -10.57 14.74 -8.10
CA VAL A 247 -11.83 14.77 -7.34
C VAL A 247 -11.59 14.28 -5.93
N ASP A 248 -10.98 13.10 -5.82
CA ASP A 248 -10.90 12.32 -4.58
C ASP A 248 -9.75 12.77 -3.67
N ALA A 249 -8.67 13.33 -4.23
CA ALA A 249 -7.49 13.70 -3.45
C ALA A 249 -7.78 14.82 -2.46
N ILE A 250 -7.26 14.68 -1.23
CA ILE A 250 -7.05 15.81 -0.34
C ILE A 250 -5.91 16.66 -0.91
N SER A 251 -6.09 17.98 -0.91
CA SER A 251 -5.11 18.93 -1.44
C SER A 251 -3.77 18.75 -0.74
N SER A 252 -2.68 18.68 -1.51
CA SER A 252 -1.32 18.43 -1.01
C SER A 252 -1.13 17.07 -0.30
N ALA A 253 -2.06 16.11 -0.46
CA ALA A 253 -2.00 14.75 0.10
C ALA A 253 -2.51 13.69 -0.88
N THR A 254 -2.16 13.81 -2.17
CA THR A 254 -2.64 12.91 -3.23
C THR A 254 -2.27 11.44 -2.96
N ILE A 255 -1.01 11.16 -2.61
CA ILE A 255 -0.53 9.79 -2.39
C ILE A 255 -1.18 9.18 -1.14
N SER A 256 -1.23 9.93 -0.02
CA SER A 256 -1.92 9.50 1.19
C SER A 256 -3.41 9.21 0.92
N SER A 257 -4.07 10.08 0.16
CA SER A 257 -5.48 9.88 -0.23
C SER A 257 -5.69 8.61 -1.06
N GLN A 258 -4.75 8.32 -1.97
CA GLN A 258 -4.78 7.13 -2.81
C GLN A 258 -4.58 5.84 -2.00
N VAL A 259 -3.62 5.82 -1.07
CA VAL A 259 -3.38 4.69 -0.16
C VAL A 259 -4.61 4.44 0.73
N ILE A 260 -5.22 5.51 1.24
CA ILE A 260 -6.47 5.44 2.02
C ILE A 260 -7.61 4.86 1.17
N TYR A 261 -7.77 5.30 -0.08
CA TYR A 261 -8.74 4.76 -1.03
C TYR A 261 -8.56 3.27 -1.27
N ASN A 262 -7.34 2.84 -1.56
CA ASN A 262 -7.01 1.43 -1.78
C ASN A 262 -7.31 0.59 -0.53
N SER A 263 -6.92 1.05 0.66
CA SER A 263 -7.18 0.37 1.93
C SER A 263 -8.67 0.21 2.23
N MET A 264 -9.50 1.19 1.86
CA MET A 264 -10.96 1.05 1.97
C MET A 264 -11.55 0.16 0.87
N GLY A 265 -10.95 0.12 -0.33
CA GLY A 265 -11.33 -0.81 -1.40
C GLY A 265 -11.13 -2.29 -1.04
N GLU A 266 -10.20 -2.60 -0.13
CA GLU A 266 -9.99 -3.95 0.40
C GLU A 266 -11.15 -4.47 1.29
N THR A 267 -12.18 -3.65 1.56
CA THR A 267 -13.31 -4.04 2.44
C THR A 267 -14.02 -5.30 1.96
N GLU A 268 -14.09 -5.54 0.64
CA GLU A 268 -14.67 -6.77 0.12
C GLU A 268 -13.91 -8.01 0.62
N LEU A 269 -12.58 -7.99 0.61
CA LEU A 269 -11.75 -9.08 1.11
C LEU A 269 -11.93 -9.26 2.62
N VAL A 270 -12.01 -8.16 3.36
CA VAL A 270 -12.29 -8.16 4.81
C VAL A 270 -13.63 -8.82 5.11
N ILE A 271 -14.70 -8.42 4.40
CA ILE A 271 -16.03 -8.99 4.59
C ILE A 271 -16.05 -10.48 4.26
N ARG A 272 -15.42 -10.89 3.16
CA ARG A 272 -15.30 -12.32 2.81
C ARG A 272 -14.61 -13.12 3.93
N LYS A 273 -13.52 -12.60 4.50
CA LYS A 273 -12.84 -13.25 5.64
C LYS A 273 -13.71 -13.33 6.88
N LEU A 274 -14.47 -12.28 7.18
CA LEU A 274 -15.40 -12.28 8.32
C LEU A 274 -16.56 -13.28 8.11
N MET A 275 -16.99 -13.52 6.87
CA MET A 275 -17.96 -14.56 6.53
C MET A 275 -17.38 -15.96 6.71
N ASP A 276 -16.16 -16.20 6.22
CA ASP A 276 -15.45 -17.49 6.39
C ASP A 276 -15.31 -17.85 7.88
N MET A 277 -15.16 -16.84 8.74
CA MET A 277 -15.08 -16.98 10.20
C MET A 277 -16.46 -17.06 10.90
N GLY A 278 -17.57 -16.97 10.17
CA GLY A 278 -18.92 -16.99 10.70
C GLY A 278 -19.31 -15.74 11.51
N VAL A 279 -18.53 -14.66 11.42
CA VAL A 279 -18.77 -13.39 12.11
C VAL A 279 -19.89 -12.61 11.43
N ILE A 280 -19.86 -12.56 10.09
CA ILE A 280 -20.97 -12.05 9.27
C ILE A 280 -21.76 -13.25 8.78
N LYS A 281 -23.08 -13.23 8.99
CA LYS A 281 -24.01 -14.23 8.47
C LYS A 281 -24.78 -13.62 7.30
N ARG A 282 -24.53 -14.10 6.09
CA ARG A 282 -25.34 -13.80 4.90
C ARG A 282 -25.97 -15.09 4.39
#